data_AF-A0A6I3V0I0-F1
#
_entry.id   AF-A0A6I3V0I0-F1
#
_cell.length_a   1.000
_cell.length_b   1.000
_cell.length_c   1.000
_cell.angle_alpha   90.00
_cell.angle_beta   90.00
_cell.angle_gamma   90.00
#
_symmetry.space_group_name_H-M   'P 1'
#
loop_
_entity.id
_entity.type
_entity.pdbx_description
1 polymer ?
#
loop_
_entity_poly.entity_id
_entity_poly.type
_entity_poly.pdbx_seq_one_letter_code
_entity_poly.pdbx_strand_id
1 'polypeptide(L)'
;MHIRDVELPHLEVIGSADDAGDVVGFAAFARHRDHLELHYLAVSETARGVGLGSRLIDAVRAADPSLPLRAETDDDAVDFYR
;
A
#
# COMPACT_ATOMS: atom_id res chain seq x y z
N MET A 1 -5.34 21.18 6.39
CA MET A 1 -4.68 19.90 6.76
C MET A 1 -5.50 19.27 7.87
N HIS A 2 -6.17 18.15 7.58
CA HIS A 2 -6.90 17.39 8.60
C HIS A 2 -6.13 16.11 8.85
N ILE A 3 -5.48 16.04 10.01
CA ILE A 3 -4.90 14.79 10.52
C ILE A 3 -6.06 14.04 11.16
N ARG A 4 -6.40 12.85 10.64
CA ARG A 4 -7.32 11.94 11.32
C ARG A 4 -6.51 11.12 12.32
N ASP A 5 -6.68 11.41 13.60
CA ASP A 5 -6.11 10.64 14.70
C ASP A 5 -7.11 9.56 15.11
N VAL A 6 -7.25 8.54 14.26
CA VAL A 6 -8.10 7.37 14.52
C VAL A 6 -7.26 6.12 14.30
N GLU A 7 -7.25 5.23 15.28
CA GLU A 7 -6.70 3.89 15.05
C GLU A 7 -7.57 3.15 14.02
N LEU A 8 -6.90 2.50 13.08
CA LEU A 8 -7.52 1.62 12.08
C LEU A 8 -7.09 0.18 12.39
N PRO A 9 -7.63 -0.45 13.44
CA PRO A 9 -7.13 -1.72 14.00
C PRO A 9 -7.25 -2.92 13.06
N HIS A 10 -7.91 -2.75 11.91
CA HIS A 10 -8.12 -3.80 10.91
C HIS A 10 -7.17 -3.70 9.71
N LEU A 11 -6.24 -2.74 9.72
CA LEU A 11 -5.25 -2.60 8.66
C LEU A 11 -3.97 -3.36 8.98
N GLU A 12 -3.56 -4.18 8.03
CA GLU A 12 -2.22 -4.75 7.94
C GLU A 12 -1.32 -3.76 7.19
N VAL A 13 -0.06 -3.62 7.63
CA VAL A 13 0.90 -2.67 7.04
C VAL A 13 2.16 -3.40 6.61
N ILE A 14 2.58 -3.17 5.37
CA ILE A 14 3.87 -3.63 4.82
C ILE A 14 4.72 -2.40 4.55
N GLY A 15 5.89 -2.33 5.18
CA GLY A 15 6.87 -1.26 5.00
C GLY A 15 8.10 -1.74 4.24
N SER A 16 8.71 -0.82 3.48
CA SER A 16 10.07 -0.98 2.96
C SER A 16 10.97 0.04 3.62
N ALA A 17 12.13 -0.42 4.10
CA ALA A 17 13.19 0.43 4.62
C ALA A 17 14.39 0.45 3.67
N ASP A 18 15.19 1.51 3.72
CA ASP A 18 16.49 1.56 3.07
C ASP A 18 17.60 0.92 3.93
N ASP A 19 18.85 0.99 3.46
CA ASP A 19 20.00 0.43 4.16
C ASP A 19 20.33 1.12 5.49
N ALA A 20 19.84 2.35 5.68
CA ALA A 20 19.95 3.07 6.95
C ALA A 20 18.85 2.69 7.95
N GLY A 21 17.84 1.95 7.50
CA GLY A 21 16.67 1.56 8.27
C GLY A 21 15.52 2.56 8.21
N ASP A 22 15.61 3.58 7.38
CA ASP A 22 14.56 4.58 7.22
C ASP A 22 13.43 4.03 6.34
N VAL A 23 12.18 4.20 6.76
CA VAL A 23 11.01 3.76 5.99
C VAL A 23 10.85 4.65 4.75
N VAL A 24 11.12 4.08 3.57
CA VAL A 24 11.04 4.76 2.27
C VAL A 24 9.76 4.45 1.50
N GLY A 25 8.91 3.57 2.01
CA GLY A 25 7.59 3.33 1.45
C GLY A 25 6.77 2.38 2.30
N PHE A 26 5.45 2.44 2.14
CA PHE A 26 4.54 1.52 2.79
C PHE A 26 3.26 1.31 1.98
N ALA A 27 2.62 0.17 2.23
CA ALA A 27 1.25 -0.11 1.84
C ALA A 27 0.46 -0.54 3.08
N ALA A 28 -0.79 -0.09 3.19
CA ALA A 28 -1.71 -0.53 4.23
C ALA A 28 -3.01 -1.04 3.59
N PHE A 29 -3.46 -2.20 4.03
CA PHE A 29 -4.57 -2.92 3.43
C PHE A 29 -5.44 -3.60 4.48
N ALA A 30 -6.73 -3.73 4.18
CA ALA A 30 -7.66 -4.54 4.95
C ALA A 30 -7.85 -5.90 4.28
N ARG A 31 -8.03 -6.93 5.11
CA ARG A 31 -8.41 -8.27 4.64
C ARG A 31 -9.91 -8.46 4.81
N HIS A 32 -10.59 -8.71 3.70
CA HIS A 32 -12.00 -9.09 3.67
C HIS A 32 -12.14 -10.57 3.30
N ARG A 33 -13.38 -11.06 3.36
CA ARG A 33 -13.67 -12.47 3.04
C ARG A 33 -13.41 -12.83 1.57
N ASP A 34 -13.61 -11.89 0.66
CA ASP A 34 -13.59 -12.09 -0.79
C ASP A 34 -12.50 -11.28 -1.52
N HIS A 35 -11.76 -10.43 -0.82
CA HIS A 35 -10.73 -9.58 -1.41
C HIS A 35 -9.75 -9.01 -0.36
N LEU A 36 -8.61 -8.54 -0.83
CA LEU A 36 -7.77 -7.58 -0.12
C LEU A 36 -8.12 -6.18 -0.60
N GLU A 37 -8.22 -5.21 0.32
CA GLU A 37 -8.53 -3.82 0.00
C GLU A 37 -7.34 -2.93 0.34
N LEU A 38 -6.71 -2.33 -0.67
CA LEU A 38 -5.62 -1.38 -0.50
C LEU A 38 -6.20 -0.01 -0.13
N HIS A 39 -5.86 0.50 1.05
CA HIS A 39 -6.30 1.82 1.52
C HIS A 39 -5.24 2.90 1.33
N TYR A 40 -3.96 2.55 1.56
CA TYR A 40 -2.87 3.50 1.48
C TYR A 40 -1.67 2.90 0.76
N LEU A 41 -1.08 3.67 -0.15
CA LEU A 41 0.19 3.37 -0.79
C LEU A 41 0.98 4.68 -0.86
N ALA A 42 2.18 4.67 -0.29
CA ALA A 42 3.08 5.82 -0.37
C ALA A 42 4.53 5.35 -0.56
N VAL A 43 5.25 6.08 -1.41
CA VAL A 43 6.67 5.90 -1.67
C VAL A 43 7.35 7.26 -1.55
N SER A 44 8.43 7.31 -0.77
CA SER A 44 9.28 8.49 -0.62
C SER A 44 9.72 8.99 -2.00
N GLU A 45 9.77 10.31 -2.16
CA GLU A 45 10.21 10.93 -3.40
C GLU A 45 11.62 10.50 -3.82
N THR A 46 12.51 10.34 -2.84
CA THR A 46 13.89 9.87 -3.05
C THR A 46 13.98 8.42 -3.51
N ALA A 47 12.91 7.64 -3.34
CA ALA A 47 12.80 6.23 -3.72
C ALA A 47 11.84 6.01 -4.91
N ARG A 48 11.50 7.06 -5.67
CA ARG A 48 10.69 6.93 -6.89
C ARG A 48 11.51 6.38 -8.05
N GLY A 49 10.83 5.80 -9.05
CA GLY A 49 11.45 5.32 -10.28
C GLY A 49 12.18 3.97 -10.17
N VAL A 50 12.29 3.38 -8.98
CA VAL A 50 12.98 2.09 -8.76
C VAL A 50 12.02 0.89 -8.64
N GLY A 51 10.73 1.10 -8.92
CA GLY A 51 9.69 0.07 -8.87
C GLY A 51 9.21 -0.30 -7.46
N LEU A 52 9.46 0.54 -6.46
CA LEU A 52 9.10 0.22 -5.07
C LEU A 52 7.58 0.08 -4.86
N GLY A 53 6.77 0.92 -5.50
CA GLY A 53 5.30 0.81 -5.44
C GLY A 53 4.80 -0.56 -5.93
N SER A 54 5.32 -1.04 -7.06
CA SER A 54 5.00 -2.36 -7.60
C SER A 54 5.39 -3.48 -6.64
N ARG A 55 6.57 -3.42 -6.02
CA ARG A 55 7.01 -4.42 -5.03
C ARG A 55 6.12 -4.43 -3.78
N LEU A 56 5.65 -3.27 -3.33
CA LEU A 56 4.70 -3.18 -2.22
C LEU A 56 3.36 -3.81 -2.61
N ILE A 57 2.86 -3.57 -3.82
CA ILE A 57 1.64 -4.22 -4.33
C ILE A 57 1.81 -5.73 -4.41
N ASP A 58 2.94 -6.21 -4.92
CA ASP A 58 3.26 -7.63 -5.00
C ASP A 58 3.30 -8.26 -3.60
N ALA A 59 3.86 -7.56 -2.61
CA ALA A 59 3.89 -8.02 -1.23
C ALA A 59 2.48 -8.11 -0.61
N VAL A 60 1.59 -7.15 -0.91
CA VAL A 60 0.18 -7.22 -0.49
C VAL A 60 -0.51 -8.42 -1.14
N ARG A 61 -0.33 -8.65 -2.45
CA ARG A 61 -0.88 -9.83 -3.14
C ARG A 61 -0.36 -11.14 -2.57
N ALA A 62 0.90 -11.17 -2.13
CA ALA A 62 1.50 -12.35 -1.51
C ALA A 62 0.94 -12.65 -0.11
N ALA A 63 0.30 -11.69 0.56
CA ALA A 63 -0.33 -11.90 1.87
C ALA A 63 -1.57 -12.82 1.78
N ASP A 64 -2.24 -12.85 0.63
CA ASP A 64 -3.24 -13.88 0.30
C ASP A 64 -3.39 -14.03 -1.23
N PRO A 65 -2.64 -14.95 -1.85
CA PRO A 65 -2.66 -15.14 -3.30
C PRO A 65 -4.00 -15.64 -3.84
N SER A 66 -4.91 -16.12 -2.97
CA SER A 66 -6.23 -16.63 -3.36
C SER A 66 -7.28 -15.54 -3.50
N LEU A 67 -7.01 -14.35 -2.96
CA LEU A 67 -7.94 -13.23 -2.95
C LEU A 67 -7.53 -12.17 -3.99
N PRO A 68 -8.49 -11.58 -4.73
CA PRO A 68 -8.21 -10.44 -5.58
C PRO A 68 -7.83 -9.22 -4.73
N LEU A 69 -6.87 -8.43 -5.23
CA LEU A 69 -6.56 -7.10 -4.66
C LEU A 69 -7.45 -6.04 -5.33
N ARG A 70 -8.19 -5.30 -4.51
CA ARG A 70 -8.94 -4.11 -4.90
C ARG A 70 -8.27 -2.89 -4.30
N ALA A 71 -8.31 -1.77 -5.03
CA ALA A 71 -7.97 -0.47 -4.49
C ALA A 71 -9.17 0.43 -4.77
N GLU A 72 -9.72 1.07 -3.74
CA GLU A 72 -10.71 2.12 -3.96
C GLU A 72 -9.92 3.39 -4.29
N THR A 73 -9.75 3.66 -5.58
CA THR A 73 -9.13 4.88 -6.08
C THR A 73 -10.20 5.88 -6.44
N ASP A 74 -10.07 7.11 -5.96
CA ASP A 74 -10.75 8.24 -6.57
C ASP A 74 -10.31 8.33 -8.05
N ASP A 75 -11.23 8.63 -8.98
CA ASP A 75 -11.04 8.49 -10.43
C ASP A 75 -9.80 9.26 -10.98
N ASP A 76 -9.28 10.22 -10.21
CA ASP A 76 -8.08 11.00 -10.53
C ASP A 76 -6.74 10.26 -10.26
N ALA A 77 -6.76 9.06 -9.66
CA ALA A 77 -5.56 8.30 -9.29
C ALA A 77 -5.27 7.07 -10.19
N VAL A 78 -6.08 6.84 -11.24
CA VAL A 78 -6.07 5.63 -12.07
C VAL A 78 -4.77 5.45 -12.87
N ASP A 79 -4.08 6.54 -13.23
CA ASP A 79 -2.86 6.46 -14.05
C ASP A 79 -1.66 5.80 -13.34
N PHE A 80 -1.70 5.61 -12.02
CA PHE A 80 -0.63 4.94 -11.28
C PHE A 80 -0.69 3.40 -11.32
N TYR A 81 -1.83 2.79 -11.70
CA TYR A 81 -2.09 1.36 -11.52
C TYR A 81 -2.32 0.58 -12.83
N ARG A 82 -2.22 1.23 -13.99
CA ARG A 82 -2.29 0.56 -15.30
C ARG A 82 -0.98 -0.11 -15.71
#